data_AF-A0A2N1IGU1-F1
#
_entry.id   AF-A0A2N1IGU1-F1
#
_cell.length_a   1.000
_cell.length_b   1.000
_cell.length_c   1.000
_cell.angle_alpha   90.00
_cell.angle_beta   90.00
_cell.angle_gamma   90.00
#
_symmetry.space_group_name_H-M   'P 1'
#
loop_
_entity.id
_entity.type
_entity.pdbx_description
1 polymer ?
#
loop_
_entity_poly.entity_id
_entity_poly.type
_entity_poly.pdbx_seq_one_letter_code
_entity_poly.pdbx_strand_id
1 'polypeptide(L)'
;MQYSVGVSGRFSANDSGVLLQAAVNDITMLPKSSVLPYLSIGQLEVVLPKYQPNTLGIHCVYSSRDHMPLSVRTFIDTLIIELKKLDI
;
A
#
# COMPACT_ATOMS: atom_id res chain seq x y z
N MET A 1 -5.80 -26.92 2.76
CA MET A 1 -4.84 -26.81 3.88
C MET A 1 -3.92 -25.65 3.56
N GLN A 2 -3.83 -24.67 4.45
CA GLN A 2 -2.94 -23.51 4.33
C GLN A 2 -1.72 -23.79 5.20
N TYR A 3 -0.53 -23.80 4.63
CA TYR A 3 0.72 -24.06 5.36
C TYR A 3 1.44 -22.72 5.54
N SER A 4 1.79 -22.39 6.78
CA SER A 4 2.62 -21.23 7.10
C SER A 4 4.04 -21.71 7.38
N VAL A 5 5.00 -21.13 6.68
CA VAL A 5 6.43 -21.40 6.84
C VAL A 5 7.10 -20.07 7.15
N GLY A 6 7.88 -20.03 8.24
CA GLY A 6 8.69 -18.85 8.54
C GLY A 6 9.78 -18.68 7.49
N VAL A 7 9.79 -17.54 6.82
CA VAL A 7 10.84 -17.16 5.87
C VAL A 7 11.73 -16.10 6.52
N SER A 8 13.05 -16.32 6.51
CA SER A 8 14.03 -15.28 6.86
C SER A 8 14.47 -14.57 5.59
N GLY A 9 14.18 -13.27 5.48
CA GLY A 9 14.72 -12.42 4.42
C GLY A 9 16.18 -12.05 4.67
N ARG A 10 16.91 -11.71 3.61
CA ARG A 10 18.30 -11.21 3.71
C ARG A 10 18.38 -9.80 4.29
N PHE A 11 17.27 -9.07 4.21
CA PHE A 11 17.13 -7.70 4.67
C PHE A 11 15.73 -7.49 5.25
N SER A 12 15.62 -6.68 6.30
CA SER A 12 14.36 -6.35 6.96
C SER A 12 14.34 -4.88 7.33
N ALA A 13 13.23 -4.21 7.05
CA ALA A 13 13.00 -2.82 7.42
C ALA A 13 11.50 -2.59 7.68
N ASN A 14 11.18 -1.56 8.46
CA ASN A 14 9.82 -1.12 8.76
C ASN A 14 9.34 0.05 7.90
N ASP A 15 10.17 0.47 6.92
CA ASP A 15 9.89 1.56 6.00
C ASP A 15 9.83 1.03 4.56
N SER A 16 8.74 1.35 3.86
CA SER A 16 8.51 0.90 2.49
C SER A 16 9.49 1.51 1.48
N GLY A 17 9.96 2.73 1.71
CA GLY A 17 10.93 3.39 0.83
C GLY A 17 12.31 2.74 0.88
N VAL A 18 12.75 2.33 2.07
CA VAL A 18 13.99 1.56 2.24
C VAL A 18 13.90 0.21 1.53
N LEU A 19 12.77 -0.50 1.69
CA LEU A 19 12.52 -1.77 1.00
C LEU A 19 12.43 -1.60 -0.53
N LEU A 20 11.88 -0.48 -1.00
CA LEU A 20 11.79 -0.15 -2.42
C LEU A 20 13.17 0.04 -3.06
N GLN A 21 14.08 0.71 -2.38
CA GLN A 21 15.47 0.84 -2.84
C GLN A 21 16.18 -0.52 -2.90
N ALA A 22 15.91 -1.40 -1.94
CA ALA A 22 16.45 -2.75 -1.94
C ALA A 22 15.91 -3.62 -3.09
N ALA A 23 14.68 -3.35 -3.56
CA ALA A 23 14.00 -4.11 -4.62
C ALA A 23 14.73 -4.10 -5.97
N VAL A 24 15.66 -3.16 -6.19
CA VAL A 24 16.48 -3.13 -7.41
C VAL A 24 17.39 -4.37 -7.53
N ASN A 25 17.79 -4.96 -6.39
CA ASN A 25 18.70 -6.11 -6.35
C ASN A 25 18.11 -7.33 -5.62
N ASP A 26 16.83 -7.27 -5.23
CA ASP A 26 16.17 -8.32 -4.45
C ASP A 26 14.65 -8.28 -4.67
N ILE A 27 13.90 -9.20 -4.05
CA ILE A 27 12.43 -9.26 -4.15
C ILE A 27 11.81 -8.74 -2.85
N THR A 28 10.79 -7.91 -2.98
CA THR A 28 10.03 -7.38 -1.83
C THR A 28 8.53 -7.32 -2.12
N MET A 29 7.72 -7.26 -1.07
CA MET A 29 6.27 -7.09 -1.16
C MET A 29 5.93 -5.69 -0.64
N LEU A 30 5.42 -4.84 -1.54
CA LEU A 30 5.12 -3.44 -1.26
C LEU A 30 3.71 -3.06 -1.74
N PRO A 31 3.10 -2.02 -1.16
CA PRO A 31 1.87 -1.44 -1.70
C PRO A 31 2.03 -1.04 -3.16
N LYS A 32 1.03 -1.37 -3.99
CA LYS A 32 1.01 -1.09 -5.44
C LYS A 32 1.30 0.39 -5.74
N SER A 33 0.67 1.29 -4.99
CA SER A 33 0.83 2.74 -5.16
C SER A 33 2.28 3.22 -5.02
N SER A 34 3.09 2.59 -4.16
CA SER A 34 4.50 2.96 -3.95
C SER A 34 5.41 2.53 -5.09
N VAL A 35 5.07 1.46 -5.82
CA VAL A 35 5.92 0.88 -6.88
C VAL A 35 5.52 1.32 -8.29
N LEU A 36 4.29 1.80 -8.50
CA LEU A 36 3.77 2.20 -9.81
C LEU A 36 4.71 3.10 -10.64
N PRO A 37 5.35 4.15 -10.07
CA PRO A 37 6.27 5.00 -10.83
C PRO A 37 7.52 4.27 -11.33
N TYR A 38 7.94 3.21 -10.64
CA TYR A 38 9.15 2.44 -10.97
C TYR A 38 8.83 1.30 -11.93
N LEU A 39 7.61 0.73 -11.84
CA LEU A 39 7.08 -0.20 -12.82
C LEU A 39 6.89 0.48 -14.19
N SER A 40 6.37 1.71 -14.22
CA SER A 40 6.10 2.41 -15.49
C SER A 40 7.36 2.75 -16.30
N ILE A 41 8.50 2.89 -15.63
CA ILE A 41 9.81 3.13 -16.24
C ILE A 41 10.66 1.86 -16.39
N GLY A 42 10.11 0.69 -16.07
CA GLY A 42 10.79 -0.61 -16.20
C GLY A 42 11.95 -0.84 -15.22
N GLN A 43 12.05 -0.04 -14.15
CA GLN A 43 13.06 -0.25 -13.10
C GLN A 43 12.70 -1.40 -12.15
N LEU A 44 11.41 -1.73 -12.05
CA LEU A 44 10.91 -2.88 -11.30
C LEU A 44 10.04 -3.76 -12.20
N GLU A 45 9.94 -5.02 -11.84
CA GLU A 45 9.05 -6.00 -12.47
C GLU A 45 8.22 -6.72 -11.41
N VAL A 46 6.96 -7.02 -11.74
CA VAL A 46 6.08 -7.79 -10.86
C VAL A 46 6.43 -9.26 -10.97
N VAL A 47 6.85 -9.86 -9.86
CA VAL A 47 7.05 -11.31 -9.75
C VAL A 47 5.85 -11.98 -9.08
N LEU A 48 5.65 -13.26 -9.36
CA LEU A 48 4.59 -14.10 -8.75
C LEU A 48 3.16 -13.48 -8.84
N PRO A 49 2.69 -13.02 -10.01
CA PRO A 49 1.42 -12.26 -10.13
C PRO A 49 0.16 -13.03 -9.70
N LYS A 50 0.25 -14.37 -9.61
CA LYS A 50 -0.84 -15.24 -9.14
C LYS A 50 -0.98 -15.26 -7.61
N TYR A 51 0.02 -14.78 -6.88
CA TYR A 51 0.08 -14.80 -5.42
C TYR A 51 -0.13 -13.40 -4.89
N GLN A 52 -1.40 -13.01 -4.73
CA GLN A 52 -1.74 -11.70 -4.17
C GLN A 52 -1.92 -11.80 -2.65
N PRO A 53 -1.32 -10.88 -1.87
CA PRO A 53 -1.59 -10.79 -0.45
C PRO A 53 -3.04 -10.36 -0.22
N ASN A 54 -3.54 -10.57 1.00
CA ASN A 54 -4.85 -10.07 1.37
C ASN A 54 -4.88 -8.54 1.25
N THR A 55 -5.89 -8.02 0.59
CA THR A 55 -6.10 -6.57 0.47
C THR A 55 -6.35 -5.97 1.85
N LEU A 56 -5.60 -4.92 2.20
CA LEU A 56 -5.80 -4.14 3.40
C LEU A 56 -6.65 -2.91 3.07
N GLY A 57 -7.77 -2.74 3.76
CA GLY A 57 -8.60 -1.55 3.61
C GLY A 57 -7.97 -0.32 4.26
N ILE A 58 -8.07 0.84 3.61
CA ILE A 58 -7.74 2.14 4.22
C ILE A 58 -9.01 2.66 4.91
N HIS A 59 -8.90 2.98 6.19
CA HIS A 59 -10.00 3.49 6.99
C HIS A 59 -9.72 4.92 7.46
N CYS A 60 -10.69 5.81 7.24
CA CYS A 60 -10.67 7.14 7.83
C CYS A 60 -11.27 7.07 9.24
N VAL A 61 -10.46 7.35 10.26
CA VAL A 61 -10.88 7.40 11.66
C VAL A 61 -11.02 8.86 12.07
N TYR A 62 -12.19 9.21 12.57
CA TYR A 62 -12.53 10.55 13.04
C TYR A 62 -13.49 10.45 14.23
N SER A 63 -13.69 11.57 14.93
CA SER A 63 -14.58 11.69 16.10
C SER A 63 -16.05 11.41 15.75
N SER A 64 -16.98 11.54 16.70
CA SER A 64 -18.41 11.32 16.42
C SER A 64 -18.90 12.04 15.15
N ARG A 65 -19.84 11.40 14.45
CA ARG A 65 -20.58 11.99 13.33
C ARG A 65 -21.55 13.08 13.82
N ASP A 66 -21.88 13.10 15.11
CA ASP A 66 -22.74 14.11 15.72
C ASP A 66 -22.02 15.46 15.78
N HIS A 67 -22.69 16.50 15.32
CA HIS A 67 -22.15 17.86 15.25
C HIS A 67 -20.83 17.99 14.46
N MET A 68 -20.61 17.12 13.47
CA MET A 68 -19.41 17.19 12.63
C MET A 68 -19.33 18.57 11.93
N PRO A 69 -18.23 19.33 12.13
CA PRO A 69 -18.02 20.59 11.42
C PRO A 69 -18.01 20.36 9.90
N LEU A 70 -18.59 21.31 9.15
CA LEU A 70 -18.68 21.22 7.69
C LEU A 70 -17.30 21.04 7.04
N SER A 71 -16.27 21.69 7.57
CA SER A 71 -14.89 21.58 7.08
C SER A 71 -14.35 20.15 7.13
N VAL A 72 -14.63 19.40 8.20
CA VAL A 72 -14.21 17.99 8.35
C VAL A 72 -14.96 17.11 7.36
N ARG A 73 -16.28 17.32 7.21
CA ARG A 73 -17.07 16.60 6.22
C ARG A 73 -16.55 16.85 4.81
N THR A 74 -16.35 18.11 4.42
CA THR A 74 -15.81 18.46 3.10
C THR A 74 -14.44 17.83 2.88
N PHE A 75 -13.55 17.85 3.88
CA PHE A 75 -12.26 17.18 3.78
C PHE A 75 -12.39 15.67 3.55
N ILE A 76 -13.24 14.98 4.33
CA ILE A 76 -13.47 13.53 4.17
C ILE A 76 -14.05 13.22 2.79
N ASP A 77 -15.04 13.99 2.34
CA ASP A 77 -15.67 13.81 1.03
C ASP A 77 -14.65 13.97 -0.10
N THR A 78 -13.79 14.99 -0.03
CA THR A 78 -12.68 15.17 -0.99
C THR A 78 -11.67 14.03 -0.90
N LEU A 79 -11.28 13.61 0.30
CA LEU A 79 -10.30 12.55 0.51
C LEU A 79 -10.78 11.21 -0.07
N ILE A 80 -12.07 10.88 0.05
CA ILE A 80 -12.65 9.69 -0.56
C ILE A 80 -12.56 9.73 -2.09
N ILE A 81 -12.80 10.90 -2.69
CA ILE A 81 -12.69 11.08 -4.15
C ILE A 81 -11.25 10.86 -4.60
N GLU A 82 -10.27 11.45 -3.90
CA GLU A 82 -8.87 11.32 -4.27
C GLU A 82 -8.33 9.90 -4.04
N LEU A 83 -8.67 9.24 -2.93
CA LEU A 83 -8.23 7.87 -2.66
C LEU A 83 -8.76 6.87 -3.69
N LYS A 84 -10.00 7.04 -4.19
CA LYS A 84 -10.56 6.19 -5.26
C LYS A 84 -9.76 6.26 -6.55
N LYS A 85 -9.07 7.37 -6.83
CA LYS A 85 -8.23 7.50 -8.04
C LYS A 85 -6.94 6.68 -7.96
N LEU A 86 -6.49 6.37 -6.75
CA LEU A 86 -5.20 5.71 -6.53
C LEU A 86 -5.26 4.18 -6.67
N ASP A 87 -6.44 3.61 -6.96
CA ASP A 87 -6.65 2.17 -7.18
C ASP A 87 -5.97 1.30 -6.09
N ILE A 88 -6.15 1.73 -4.84
CA ILE A 88 -5.62 1.10 -3.61
C ILE A 88 -6.67 0.16 -3.02
#